data_AF-A0A925LUL2-F1
#
_entry.id   AF-A0A925LUL2-F1
#
_cell.length_a   1.000
_cell.length_b   1.000
_cell.length_c   1.000
_cell.angle_alpha   90.00
_cell.angle_beta   90.00
_cell.angle_gamma   90.00
#
_symmetry.space_group_name_H-M   'P 1'
#
loop_
_entity.id
_entity.type
_entity.pdbx_description
1 polymer ?
#
loop_
_entity_poly.entity_id
_entity_poly.type
_entity_poly.pdbx_seq_one_letter_code
_entity_poly.pdbx_strand_id
1 'polypeptide(L)'
;MRLHAREAHNETKLRDTTLASSTKARSMNPDVVLPQWRELQTAARAARGNAWAPYSGYHVGAAVLASDGRIFAGCNVENASYGLTICAERVAICTAIAQGCSSFIAICVSLTGIPVPCGACRQFLVE
;
A
#
# COMPACT_ATOMS: atom_id res chain seq x y z
N MET A 1 -3.53 -59.64 -26.37
CA MET A 1 -2.43 -60.52 -26.80
C MET A 1 -1.17 -59.67 -26.92
N ARG A 2 -0.08 -60.19 -26.34
CA ARG A 2 1.31 -59.68 -26.22
C ARG A 2 1.79 -58.69 -27.29
N LEU A 3 2.37 -57.57 -26.86
CA LEU A 3 3.81 -57.22 -26.81
C LEU A 3 4.42 -56.87 -28.18
N HIS A 4 5.19 -55.78 -28.20
CA HIS A 4 6.54 -55.61 -28.77
C HIS A 4 6.75 -54.09 -29.00
N ALA A 5 7.42 -53.41 -28.07
CA ALA A 5 8.87 -53.24 -27.99
C ALA A 5 9.39 -52.14 -28.94
N ARG A 6 10.01 -51.10 -28.37
CA ARG A 6 11.38 -50.66 -28.69
C ARG A 6 11.77 -49.38 -27.96
N GLU A 7 12.89 -49.47 -27.25
CA GLU A 7 13.70 -48.37 -26.72
C GLU A 7 14.36 -47.60 -27.87
N ALA A 8 14.64 -46.31 -27.66
CA ALA A 8 16.00 -45.73 -27.69
C ALA A 8 15.96 -44.20 -27.85
N HIS A 9 16.91 -43.59 -27.17
CA HIS A 9 17.20 -42.17 -26.97
C HIS A 9 17.08 -41.24 -28.19
N ASN A 10 16.63 -40.01 -27.95
CA ASN A 10 17.31 -38.85 -28.52
C ASN A 10 17.22 -37.64 -27.58
N GLU A 11 18.38 -37.08 -27.27
CA GLU A 11 18.53 -35.88 -26.47
C GLU A 11 17.99 -34.65 -27.21
N THR A 12 17.19 -33.83 -26.54
CA THR A 12 17.09 -32.41 -26.91
C THR A 12 16.96 -31.58 -25.65
N LYS A 13 18.12 -31.03 -25.28
CA LYS A 13 18.41 -29.99 -24.30
C LYS A 13 17.37 -28.85 -24.36
N LEU A 14 16.31 -28.92 -23.55
CA LEU A 14 15.40 -27.79 -23.33
C LEU A 14 15.93 -26.91 -22.19
N ARG A 15 16.74 -25.94 -22.61
CA ARG A 15 16.90 -24.56 -22.12
C ARG A 15 16.34 -24.29 -20.72
N ASP A 16 17.27 -24.08 -19.78
CA ASP A 16 17.12 -23.18 -18.64
C ASP A 16 16.50 -21.86 -19.10
N THR A 17 15.24 -21.64 -18.73
CA THR A 17 14.63 -20.31 -18.73
C THR A 17 14.47 -19.87 -17.29
N THR A 18 15.58 -19.44 -16.69
CA THR A 18 15.55 -18.50 -15.57
C THR A 18 14.83 -17.24 -16.05
N LEU A 19 13.55 -17.15 -15.73
CA LEU A 19 12.74 -15.95 -15.92
C LEU A 19 13.22 -14.89 -14.91
N ALA A 20 14.34 -14.24 -15.23
CA ALA A 20 14.72 -12.98 -14.61
C ALA A 20 13.72 -11.92 -15.07
N SER A 21 12.54 -11.92 -14.45
CA SER A 21 11.54 -10.86 -14.63
C SER A 21 12.06 -9.62 -13.89
N SER A 22 12.67 -8.73 -14.66
CA SER A 22 13.07 -7.39 -14.25
C SER A 22 11.89 -6.61 -13.67
N THR A 23 11.76 -6.59 -12.35
CA THR A 23 10.94 -5.60 -11.66
C THR A 23 11.68 -4.27 -11.75
N LYS A 24 11.47 -3.53 -12.84
CA LYS A 24 11.93 -2.14 -12.95
C LYS A 24 11.26 -1.39 -11.80
N ALA A 25 12.03 -1.11 -10.74
CA ALA A 25 11.55 -0.34 -9.60
C ALA A 25 10.98 0.97 -10.17
N ARG A 26 9.66 1.13 -10.05
CA ARG A 26 8.97 2.37 -10.38
C ARG A 26 9.73 3.49 -9.67
N SER A 27 10.21 4.48 -10.43
CA SER A 27 11.02 5.59 -9.93
C SER A 27 10.45 6.09 -8.61
N MET A 28 11.13 5.79 -7.50
CA MET A 28 10.77 6.34 -6.19
C MET A 28 11.05 7.83 -6.22
N ASN A 29 10.25 8.63 -5.53
CA ASN A 29 10.54 10.05 -5.34
C ASN A 29 11.96 10.14 -4.74
N PRO A 30 12.94 10.85 -5.35
CA PRO A 30 14.30 10.97 -4.82
C PRO A 30 14.35 11.49 -3.39
N ASP A 31 13.31 12.17 -2.92
CA ASP A 31 13.19 12.69 -1.56
C ASP A 31 12.82 11.62 -0.51
N VAL A 32 12.44 10.40 -0.92
CA VAL A 32 12.03 9.32 -0.02
C VAL A 32 12.95 8.11 -0.18
N VAL A 33 13.67 7.75 0.88
CA VAL A 33 14.57 6.60 0.87
C VAL A 33 13.88 5.28 1.24
N LEU A 34 14.46 4.14 0.85
CA LEU A 34 13.91 2.80 1.11
C LEU A 34 13.58 2.52 2.60
N PRO A 35 14.41 2.90 3.60
CA PRO A 35 14.06 2.75 5.00
C PRO A 35 12.76 3.48 5.38
N GLN A 36 12.63 4.75 4.98
CA GLN A 36 11.41 5.55 5.22
C GLN A 36 10.19 4.91 4.57
N TRP A 37 10.34 4.35 3.35
CA TRP A 37 9.24 3.64 2.70
C TRP A 37 8.77 2.40 3.47
N ARG A 38 9.68 1.69 4.14
CA ARG A 38 9.33 0.52 4.98
C ARG A 38 8.64 0.97 6.26
N GLU A 39 9.12 2.03 6.90
CA GLU A 39 8.50 2.61 8.09
C GLU A 39 7.10 3.12 7.79
N LEU A 40 6.93 3.83 6.67
CA LEU A 40 5.65 4.35 6.22
C LEU A 40 4.63 3.23 5.94
N GLN A 41 5.06 2.15 5.27
CA GLN A 41 4.22 0.97 5.06
C GLN A 41 3.86 0.28 6.38
N THR A 42 4.81 0.18 7.31
CA THR A 42 4.59 -0.45 8.62
C THR A 42 3.57 0.34 9.42
N ALA A 43 3.71 1.66 9.47
CA ALA A 43 2.77 2.56 10.14
C ALA A 43 1.36 2.49 9.53
N ALA A 44 1.24 2.51 8.20
CA ALA A 44 -0.06 2.39 7.53
C ALA A 44 -0.74 1.04 7.82
N ARG A 45 0.02 -0.07 7.83
CA ARG A 45 -0.49 -1.41 8.16
C ARG A 45 -0.94 -1.51 9.61
N ALA A 46 -0.16 -0.94 10.54
CA ALA A 46 -0.50 -0.92 11.96
C ALA A 46 -1.78 -0.11 12.21
N ALA A 47 -1.90 1.09 11.62
CA ALA A 47 -3.07 1.93 11.75
C ALA A 47 -4.34 1.26 11.22
N ARG A 48 -4.25 0.48 10.13
CA ARG A 48 -5.38 -0.30 9.60
C ARG A 48 -6.01 -1.21 10.66
N GLY A 49 -5.23 -1.74 11.60
CA GLY A 49 -5.72 -2.58 12.69
C GLY A 49 -6.63 -1.85 13.69
N ASN A 50 -6.61 -0.52 13.69
CA ASN A 50 -7.42 0.34 14.57
C ASN A 50 -8.65 0.94 13.87
N ALA A 51 -8.88 0.60 12.60
CA ALA A 51 -9.98 1.14 11.83
C ALA A 51 -11.33 0.85 12.52
N TRP A 52 -12.14 1.88 12.66
CA TRP A 52 -13.53 1.74 13.12
C TRP A 52 -14.43 1.67 11.89
N ALA A 53 -14.72 0.46 11.44
CA ALA A 53 -15.52 0.22 10.23
C ALA A 53 -16.62 -0.84 10.45
N PRO A 54 -17.52 -0.66 11.43
CA PRO A 54 -18.52 -1.68 11.76
C PRO A 54 -19.60 -1.84 10.68
N TYR A 55 -19.77 -0.89 9.76
CA TYR A 55 -20.84 -0.94 8.76
C TYR A 55 -20.35 -1.62 7.48
N SER A 56 -19.14 -1.32 7.02
CA SER A 56 -18.61 -1.92 5.79
C SER A 56 -17.67 -3.11 6.02
N GLY A 57 -17.05 -3.22 7.20
CA GLY A 57 -15.91 -4.13 7.43
C GLY A 57 -14.67 -3.78 6.61
N TYR A 58 -14.65 -2.63 5.94
CA TYR A 58 -13.58 -2.20 5.04
C TYR A 58 -12.52 -1.41 5.79
N HIS A 59 -11.54 -2.13 6.36
CA HIS A 59 -10.47 -1.54 7.15
C HIS A 59 -9.36 -0.96 6.25
N VAL A 60 -9.12 0.35 6.39
CA VAL A 60 -8.07 1.10 5.68
C VAL A 60 -7.20 1.82 6.71
N GLY A 61 -5.89 1.73 6.51
CA GLY A 61 -4.90 2.52 7.22
C GLY A 61 -4.11 3.40 6.25
N ALA A 62 -3.62 4.53 6.73
CA ALA A 62 -2.72 5.38 5.97
C ALA A 62 -1.64 5.95 6.88
N ALA A 63 -0.50 6.30 6.30
CA ALA A 63 0.55 7.02 6.98
C ALA A 63 1.18 8.05 6.05
N VAL A 64 1.47 9.24 6.58
CA VAL A 64 2.11 10.35 5.87
C VAL A 64 3.49 10.61 6.45
N LEU A 65 4.47 10.81 5.57
CA LEU A 65 5.82 11.28 5.88
C LEU A 65 5.85 12.81 5.76
N ALA A 66 6.07 13.50 6.87
CA ALA A 66 6.26 14.93 6.89
C ALA A 66 7.68 15.32 6.47
N SER A 67 7.87 16.58 6.05
CA SER A 67 9.18 17.08 5.60
C SER A 67 10.24 17.15 6.71
N ASP A 68 9.83 17.11 7.97
CA ASP A 68 10.72 17.02 9.13
C ASP A 68 11.09 15.56 9.50
N GLY A 69 10.67 14.59 8.69
CA GLY A 69 10.96 13.17 8.87
C GLY A 69 10.00 12.43 9.81
N ARG A 70 9.04 13.12 10.45
CA ARG A 70 8.03 12.45 11.28
C ARG A 70 7.02 11.69 10.42
N ILE A 71 6.50 10.59 10.96
CA ILE A 71 5.44 9.79 10.36
C ILE A 71 4.18 9.89 11.20
N PHE A 72 3.06 10.22 10.56
CA PHE A 72 1.75 10.29 11.20
C PHE A 72 0.82 9.29 10.53
N ALA A 73 0.07 8.54 11.33
CA ALA A 73 -0.78 7.48 10.84
C ALA A 73 -2.24 7.71 11.21
N GLY A 74 -3.14 7.18 10.38
CA GLY A 74 -4.57 7.28 10.53
C GLY A 74 -5.28 6.05 9.98
N CYS A 75 -6.52 5.86 10.38
CA CYS A 75 -7.39 4.78 9.90
C CYS A 75 -8.76 5.36 9.56
N ASN A 76 -9.54 4.64 8.76
CA ASN A 76 -10.91 5.08 8.50
C ASN A 76 -11.76 4.95 9.77
N VAL A 77 -12.62 5.95 9.98
CA VAL A 77 -13.62 5.98 11.04
C VAL A 77 -14.95 6.26 10.35
N GLU A 78 -15.78 5.23 10.30
CA GLU A 78 -17.12 5.33 9.76
C GLU A 78 -18.04 6.13 10.69
N ASN A 79 -19.28 6.31 10.27
CA ASN A 79 -20.36 6.77 11.12
C ASN A 79 -21.69 6.22 10.59
N ALA A 80 -22.72 6.06 11.44
CA ALA A 80 -24.06 5.66 10.99
C ALA A 80 -24.63 6.64 9.96
N SER A 81 -24.36 7.94 10.14
CA SER A 81 -24.58 8.94 9.10
C SER A 81 -23.41 8.91 8.12
N TYR A 82 -23.54 8.13 7.05
CA TYR A 82 -22.41 7.74 6.19
C TYR A 82 -21.59 8.92 5.63
N GLY A 83 -22.22 10.08 5.41
CA GLY A 83 -21.54 11.30 4.97
C GLY A 83 -20.52 11.86 5.97
N LEU A 84 -20.58 11.47 7.24
CA LEU A 84 -19.63 11.85 8.29
C LEU A 84 -18.40 10.92 8.36
N THR A 85 -18.35 9.87 7.54
CA THR A 85 -17.20 8.95 7.48
C THR A 85 -15.94 9.69 7.04
N ILE A 86 -14.86 9.50 7.80
CA ILE A 86 -13.53 10.02 7.47
C ILE A 86 -12.61 8.88 7.01
N CYS A 87 -11.96 9.10 5.88
CA CYS A 87 -11.03 8.12 5.29
C CYS A 87 -9.67 8.19 5.99
N ALA A 88 -8.92 7.08 5.94
CA ALA A 88 -7.62 6.96 6.61
C ALA A 88 -6.62 8.04 6.21
N GLU A 89 -6.61 8.42 4.93
CA GLU A 89 -5.73 9.44 4.37
C GLU A 89 -5.99 10.81 5.03
N ARG A 90 -7.26 11.19 5.14
CA ARG A 90 -7.68 12.44 5.79
C ARG A 90 -7.37 12.40 7.28
N VAL A 91 -7.56 11.27 7.96
CA VAL A 91 -7.16 11.13 9.37
C VAL A 91 -5.66 11.31 9.56
N ALA A 92 -4.83 10.70 8.71
CA ALA A 92 -3.37 10.81 8.79
C ALA A 92 -2.89 12.27 8.61
N ILE A 93 -3.41 12.97 7.59
CA ILE A 93 -3.06 14.38 7.34
C ILE A 93 -3.56 15.28 8.47
N CYS A 94 -4.82 15.17 8.88
CA CYS A 94 -5.36 15.97 9.98
C CYS A 94 -4.59 15.75 11.28
N THR A 95 -4.15 14.51 11.54
CA THR A 95 -3.32 14.18 12.72
C THR A 95 -1.99 14.89 12.65
N ALA A 96 -1.33 14.91 11.49
CA ALA A 96 -0.07 15.61 11.31
C ALA A 96 -0.23 17.13 11.50
N ILE A 97 -1.27 17.72 10.89
CA ILE A 97 -1.57 19.16 11.01
C ILE A 97 -1.85 19.53 12.48
N ALA A 98 -2.66 18.73 13.17
CA ALA A 98 -2.96 18.95 14.60
C ALA A 98 -1.71 18.87 15.49
N GLN A 99 -0.66 18.19 15.05
CA GLN A 99 0.64 18.08 15.72
C GLN A 99 1.71 19.06 15.17
N GLY A 100 1.28 20.06 14.40
CA GLY A 100 2.12 21.14 13.89
C GLY A 100 2.89 20.82 12.61
N CYS A 101 2.54 19.76 11.88
CA CYS A 101 3.12 19.43 10.57
C CYS A 101 2.14 19.76 9.44
N SER A 102 2.50 20.71 8.57
CA SER A 102 1.71 21.08 7.38
C SER A 102 2.45 20.86 6.06
N SER A 103 3.60 20.20 6.07
CA SER A 103 4.43 19.92 4.89
C SER A 103 4.73 18.43 4.78
N PHE A 104 4.41 17.83 3.63
CA PHE A 104 4.39 16.38 3.42
C PHE A 104 5.15 15.98 2.17
N ILE A 105 5.87 14.86 2.25
CA ILE A 105 6.69 14.32 1.14
C ILE A 105 5.99 13.13 0.48
N ALA A 106 5.36 12.27 1.28
CA ALA A 106 4.75 11.03 0.78
C ALA A 106 3.63 10.53 1.68
N ILE A 107 2.73 9.75 1.09
CA ILE A 107 1.68 9.01 1.80
C ILE A 107 1.65 7.56 1.35
N CYS A 108 1.45 6.64 2.29
CA CYS A 108 1.19 5.22 2.04
C CYS A 108 -0.23 4.87 2.50
N VAL A 109 -0.96 4.12 1.67
CA VAL A 109 -2.31 3.63 1.99
C VAL A 109 -2.27 2.11 2.04
N SER A 110 -2.83 1.52 3.10
CA SER A 110 -2.88 0.09 3.35
C SER A 110 -4.32 -0.39 3.48
N LEU A 111 -4.70 -1.37 2.65
CA LEU A 111 -5.96 -2.08 2.74
C LEU A 111 -5.82 -3.49 2.16
N THR A 112 -6.82 -4.35 2.39
CA THR A 112 -6.91 -5.66 1.73
C THR A 112 -7.50 -5.48 0.33
N GLY A 113 -6.68 -5.65 -0.71
CA GLY A 113 -7.06 -5.36 -2.09
C GLY A 113 -6.24 -4.21 -2.69
N ILE A 114 -6.87 -3.42 -3.57
CA ILE A 114 -6.18 -2.32 -4.28
C ILE A 114 -6.36 -1.01 -3.52
N PRO A 115 -5.29 -0.42 -2.96
CA PRO A 115 -5.35 0.84 -2.23
C PRO A 115 -5.48 2.03 -3.18
N VAL A 116 -6.72 2.39 -3.55
CA VAL A 116 -7.01 3.58 -4.36
C VAL A 116 -7.69 4.65 -3.50
N PRO A 117 -7.09 5.84 -3.33
CA PRO A 117 -7.72 6.92 -2.60
C PRO A 117 -8.96 7.43 -3.34
N CYS A 118 -10.03 7.72 -2.60
CA CYS A 118 -11.27 8.27 -3.14
C CYS A 118 -11.07 9.71 -3.64
N GLY A 119 -12.03 10.22 -4.43
CA GLY A 119 -11.94 11.57 -5.01
C GLY A 119 -11.77 12.67 -3.96
N ALA A 120 -12.50 12.57 -2.84
CA ALA A 120 -12.38 13.54 -1.74
C ALA A 120 -10.99 13.53 -1.09
N CYS A 121 -10.37 12.36 -0.91
CA CYS A 121 -9.01 12.27 -0.39
C CYS A 121 -7.98 12.83 -1.39
N ARG A 122 -8.18 12.60 -2.68
CA ARG A 122 -7.31 13.19 -3.72
C ARG A 122 -7.39 14.71 -3.72
N GLN A 123 -8.61 15.26 -3.64
CA GLN A 123 -8.79 16.70 -3.51
C GLN A 123 -8.11 17.21 -2.23
N PHE A 124 -8.32 16.53 -1.11
CA PHE A 124 -7.74 16.93 0.18
C PHE A 124 -6.20 16.92 0.17
N LEU A 125 -5.57 16.03 -0.60
CA LEU A 125 -4.10 15.94 -0.68
C LEU A 125 -3.47 16.98 -1.61
N VAL A 126 -4.25 17.65 -2.46
CA VAL A 126 -3.73 18.69 -3.38
C VAL A 126 -3.92 20.11 -2.84
N GLU A 127 -4.73 20.28 -1.79
CA GLU A 127 -4.86 21.53 -1.03
C GLU A 127 -3.74 21.66 0.02
#